data_AF-A0A367JCC5-F1
#
_entry.id   AF-A0A367JCC5-F1
#
_cell.length_a   1.000
_cell.length_b   1.000
_cell.length_c   1.000
_cell.angle_alpha   90.00
_cell.angle_beta   90.00
_cell.angle_gamma   90.00
#
_symmetry.space_group_name_H-M   'P 1'
#
loop_
_entity.id
_entity.type
_entity.pdbx_description
1 polymer ?
#
loop_
_entity_poly.entity_id
_entity_poly.type
_entity_poly.pdbx_seq_one_letter_code
_entity_poly.pdbx_strand_id
1 'polypeptide(L)'
;MPKLQPHRFKVVGPPASNEDLDTFIKNCKSLGMTHPAIPEELESLWRIGSEWHLVEKHYNVFGFNIYNPKDIIRITDNIFGDEEIKQEWASEIQGVSCADKDWLCVCGYSEYDYIFMNFDKESSLFGATRHMVNNCNTDEELTAPPASNFIAYVERYLENWNEDEEIST
;
A
#
# COMPACT_ATOMS: atom_id res chain seq x y z
N MET A 1 -0.73 7.01 -21.17
CA MET A 1 -0.89 5.85 -20.28
C MET A 1 0.48 5.23 -20.12
N PRO A 2 1.07 5.30 -18.93
CA PRO A 2 2.35 4.66 -18.71
C PRO A 2 2.18 3.13 -18.71
N LYS A 3 3.24 2.42 -19.09
CA LYS A 3 3.24 0.97 -19.35
C LYS A 3 4.11 0.31 -18.31
N LEU A 4 3.52 -0.16 -17.21
CA LEU A 4 4.16 -1.10 -16.29
C LEU A 4 4.83 -2.22 -17.09
N GLN A 5 6.16 -2.40 -16.91
CA GLN A 5 6.93 -3.39 -17.64
C GLN A 5 6.64 -4.81 -17.08
N PRO A 6 5.92 -5.67 -17.81
CA PRO A 6 5.27 -6.85 -17.24
C PRO A 6 6.21 -8.04 -16.93
N HIS A 7 7.51 -7.91 -17.21
CA HIS A 7 8.47 -9.00 -16.98
C HIS A 7 9.05 -9.01 -15.56
N ARG A 8 8.96 -7.89 -14.82
CA ARG A 8 9.48 -7.76 -13.44
C ARG A 8 8.40 -7.72 -12.38
N PHE A 9 7.24 -7.14 -12.70
CA PHE A 9 6.11 -7.04 -11.78
C PHE A 9 5.00 -8.00 -12.25
N LYS A 10 4.82 -9.12 -11.53
CA LYS A 10 3.85 -10.15 -11.91
C LYS A 10 2.57 -10.02 -11.13
N VAL A 11 1.47 -10.23 -11.85
CA VAL A 11 0.17 -10.53 -11.26
C VAL A 11 0.23 -11.92 -10.64
N VAL A 12 -0.05 -12.00 -9.33
CA VAL A 12 -0.07 -13.26 -8.56
C VAL A 12 -1.50 -13.67 -8.19
N GLY A 13 -2.40 -12.70 -8.00
CA GLY A 13 -3.82 -12.93 -7.76
C GLY A 13 -4.69 -12.77 -9.01
N PRO A 14 -5.86 -13.44 -9.11
CA PRO A 14 -6.82 -13.19 -10.19
C PRO A 14 -7.32 -11.73 -10.13
N PRO A 15 -7.85 -11.15 -11.21
CA PRO A 15 -8.55 -9.87 -11.17
C PRO A 15 -9.55 -9.79 -10.01
N ALA A 16 -9.54 -8.67 -9.28
CA ALA A 16 -10.52 -8.40 -8.24
C ALA A 16 -11.92 -8.26 -8.86
N SER A 17 -12.89 -8.98 -8.31
CA SER A 17 -14.29 -8.88 -8.70
C SER A 17 -14.95 -7.67 -8.05
N ASN A 18 -16.13 -7.26 -8.54
CA ASN A 18 -16.92 -6.21 -7.88
C ASN A 18 -17.26 -6.60 -6.43
N GLU A 19 -17.54 -7.87 -6.17
CA GLU A 19 -17.82 -8.36 -4.81
C GLU A 19 -16.62 -8.16 -3.88
N ASP A 20 -15.40 -8.33 -4.38
CA ASP A 20 -14.18 -8.13 -3.59
C ASP A 20 -14.01 -6.66 -3.19
N LEU A 21 -14.22 -5.75 -4.15
CA LEU A 21 -14.09 -4.31 -3.93
C LEU A 21 -15.23 -3.76 -3.06
N ASP A 22 -16.46 -4.22 -3.27
CA ASP A 22 -17.62 -3.86 -2.45
C ASP A 22 -17.44 -4.36 -1.00
N THR A 23 -16.91 -5.57 -0.83
CA THR A 23 -16.59 -6.13 0.48
C THR A 23 -15.49 -5.32 1.17
N PHE A 24 -14.44 -4.93 0.46
CA PHE A 24 -13.40 -4.03 1.00
C PHE A 24 -14.00 -2.73 1.53
N ILE A 25 -14.83 -2.04 0.73
CA ILE A 25 -15.49 -0.79 1.16
C ILE A 25 -16.42 -1.02 2.35
N LYS A 26 -17.18 -2.12 2.36
CA LYS A 26 -18.06 -2.47 3.49
C LYS A 26 -17.25 -2.70 4.77
N ASN A 27 -16.13 -3.39 4.68
CA ASN A 27 -15.26 -3.66 5.82
C ASN A 27 -14.62 -2.36 6.34
N CYS A 28 -14.14 -1.49 5.46
CA CYS A 28 -13.65 -0.15 5.82
C CYS A 28 -14.69 0.64 6.64
N LYS A 29 -15.95 0.66 6.19
CA LYS A 29 -17.04 1.30 6.93
C LYS A 29 -17.28 0.66 8.30
N SER A 30 -17.17 -0.67 8.40
CA SER A 30 -17.36 -1.38 9.67
C SER A 30 -16.26 -1.10 10.69
N LEU A 31 -15.05 -0.75 10.23
CA LEU A 31 -13.94 -0.27 11.05
C LEU A 31 -14.08 1.22 11.42
N GLY A 32 -15.16 1.86 10.97
CA GLY A 32 -15.48 3.24 11.29
C GLY A 32 -14.87 4.27 10.35
N MET A 33 -14.14 3.89 9.29
CA MET A 33 -13.56 4.83 8.31
C MET A 33 -14.60 5.84 7.80
N THR A 34 -14.15 7.07 7.57
CA THR A 34 -15.02 8.26 7.44
C THR A 34 -15.83 8.23 6.14
N HIS A 35 -15.17 8.31 4.98
CA HIS A 35 -15.81 8.17 3.67
C HIS A 35 -15.00 7.25 2.74
N PRO A 36 -14.92 5.94 3.06
CA PRO A 36 -14.05 5.03 2.33
C PRO A 36 -14.44 4.92 0.85
N ALA A 37 -13.45 5.12 -0.02
CA ALA A 37 -13.52 4.83 -1.45
C ALA A 37 -12.16 4.30 -1.95
N ILE A 38 -12.16 3.54 -3.04
CA ILE A 38 -10.93 3.09 -3.68
C ILE A 38 -10.53 4.15 -4.72
N PRO A 39 -9.28 4.66 -4.73
CA PRO A 39 -8.80 5.51 -5.81
C PRO A 39 -8.86 4.78 -7.17
N GLU A 40 -9.30 5.48 -8.22
CA GLU A 40 -9.58 4.89 -9.54
C GLU A 40 -8.37 4.13 -10.12
N GLU A 41 -7.17 4.63 -9.91
CA GLU A 41 -5.95 4.00 -10.40
C GLU A 41 -5.63 2.68 -9.67
N LEU A 42 -5.88 2.61 -8.36
CA LEU A 42 -5.70 1.39 -7.57
C LEU A 42 -6.77 0.35 -7.90
N GLU A 43 -8.02 0.80 -8.09
CA GLU A 43 -9.10 -0.06 -8.58
C GLU A 43 -8.75 -0.64 -9.96
N SER A 44 -8.26 0.19 -10.88
CA SER A 44 -7.85 -0.25 -12.22
C SER A 44 -6.75 -1.30 -12.15
N LEU A 45 -5.77 -1.11 -11.26
CA LEU A 45 -4.70 -2.08 -11.03
C LEU A 45 -5.25 -3.42 -10.49
N TRP A 46 -6.11 -3.38 -9.47
CA TRP A 46 -6.73 -4.59 -8.91
C TRP A 46 -7.64 -5.33 -9.89
N ARG A 47 -8.27 -4.62 -10.82
CA ARG A 47 -9.07 -5.21 -11.90
C ARG A 47 -8.22 -5.89 -12.97
N ILE A 48 -6.93 -5.58 -13.07
CA ILE A 48 -6.00 -6.33 -13.92
C ILE A 48 -5.45 -7.55 -13.15
N GLY A 49 -5.14 -7.37 -11.87
CA GLY A 49 -4.67 -8.42 -10.98
C GLY A 49 -4.85 -8.00 -9.53
N SER A 50 -5.48 -8.83 -8.69
CA SER A 50 -5.75 -8.42 -7.30
C SER A 50 -4.48 -8.27 -6.47
N GLU A 51 -3.38 -8.93 -6.83
CA GLU A 51 -2.14 -8.89 -6.08
C GLU A 51 -0.96 -8.89 -7.05
N TRP A 52 0.05 -8.07 -6.75
CA TRP A 52 1.20 -7.85 -7.61
C TRP A 52 2.50 -7.94 -6.85
N HIS A 53 3.41 -8.78 -7.32
CA HIS A 53 4.72 -8.96 -6.71
C HIS A 53 5.83 -8.57 -7.67
N LEU A 54 6.82 -7.85 -7.17
CA LEU A 54 8.12 -7.77 -7.82
C LEU A 54 8.76 -9.15 -7.74
N VAL A 55 9.09 -9.72 -8.89
CA VAL A 55 9.55 -11.10 -8.96
C VAL A 55 11.04 -11.16 -8.73
N GLU A 56 11.42 -11.76 -7.61
CA GLU A 56 12.75 -12.32 -7.43
C GLU A 56 12.68 -13.76 -6.89
N LYS A 57 13.82 -14.48 -6.87
CA LYS A 57 13.94 -15.86 -6.36
C LYS A 57 13.86 -15.98 -4.84
N HIS A 58 13.58 -14.89 -4.12
CA HIS A 58 13.58 -14.83 -2.67
C HIS A 58 12.17 -15.03 -2.10
N TYR A 59 12.10 -15.45 -0.83
CA TYR A 59 10.97 -16.07 -0.15
C TYR A 59 9.66 -15.24 -0.02
N ASN A 60 9.17 -14.56 -1.06
CA ASN A 60 7.96 -13.70 -1.11
C ASN A 60 7.91 -12.57 -0.06
N VAL A 61 8.91 -12.43 0.81
CA VAL A 61 9.01 -11.43 1.89
C VAL A 61 9.96 -10.28 1.56
N PHE A 62 10.74 -10.40 0.49
CA PHE A 62 11.61 -9.36 -0.04
C PHE A 62 11.14 -9.01 -1.44
N GLY A 63 10.76 -7.76 -1.68
CA GLY A 63 10.25 -7.29 -2.95
C GLY A 63 9.08 -6.32 -2.79
N PHE A 64 8.97 -5.39 -3.75
CA PHE A 64 7.85 -4.46 -3.85
C PHE A 64 6.56 -5.23 -4.16
N ASN A 65 5.64 -5.30 -3.20
CA ASN A 65 4.41 -6.09 -3.29
C ASN A 65 3.18 -5.23 -3.04
N ILE A 66 2.28 -5.13 -4.02
CA ILE A 66 0.96 -4.50 -3.84
C ILE A 66 -0.04 -5.57 -3.44
N TYR A 67 -0.66 -5.39 -2.27
CA TYR A 67 -1.50 -6.40 -1.63
C TYR A 67 -2.89 -6.53 -2.24
N ASN A 68 -3.48 -7.70 -1.99
CA ASN A 68 -4.87 -7.99 -2.33
C ASN A 68 -5.83 -7.11 -1.53
N PRO A 69 -6.88 -6.53 -2.16
CA PRO A 69 -7.89 -5.74 -1.44
C PRO A 69 -8.55 -6.53 -0.29
N LYS A 70 -8.60 -7.85 -0.36
CA LYS A 70 -9.14 -8.72 0.71
C LYS A 70 -8.26 -8.75 1.95
N ASP A 71 -6.97 -8.49 1.80
CA ASP A 71 -5.97 -8.71 2.85
C ASP A 71 -5.50 -7.41 3.50
N ILE A 72 -5.63 -6.26 2.83
CA ILE A 72 -5.11 -4.96 3.27
C ILE A 72 -5.48 -4.59 4.71
N ILE A 73 -6.73 -4.80 5.09
CA ILE A 73 -7.19 -4.50 6.46
C ILE A 73 -6.44 -5.39 7.47
N ARG A 74 -6.47 -6.71 7.26
CA ARG A 74 -5.79 -7.68 8.13
C ARG A 74 -4.28 -7.44 8.17
N ILE A 75 -3.68 -7.09 7.04
CA ILE A 75 -2.24 -6.76 6.94
C ILE A 75 -1.94 -5.50 7.74
N THR A 76 -2.76 -4.46 7.60
CA THR A 76 -2.63 -3.21 8.37
C THR A 76 -2.65 -3.49 9.87
N ASP A 77 -3.62 -4.27 10.34
CA ASP A 77 -3.74 -4.64 11.76
C ASP A 77 -2.52 -5.45 12.21
N ASN A 78 -2.05 -6.40 11.40
CA ASN A 78 -0.87 -7.21 11.72
C ASN A 78 0.43 -6.40 11.81
N ILE A 79 0.56 -5.33 11.02
CA ILE A 79 1.75 -4.47 11.01
C ILE A 79 1.87 -3.66 12.29
N PHE A 80 0.76 -3.12 12.80
CA PHE A 80 0.73 -2.44 14.10
C PHE A 80 0.65 -3.42 15.27
N GLY A 81 0.09 -4.61 15.08
CA GLY A 81 -0.12 -5.62 16.11
C GLY A 81 -1.49 -5.50 16.77
N ASP A 82 -1.87 -4.29 17.21
CA ASP A 82 -3.20 -3.97 17.72
C ASP A 82 -3.51 -2.46 17.63
N GLU A 83 -4.71 -2.07 18.05
CA GLU A 83 -5.17 -0.68 18.05
C GLU A 83 -4.44 0.18 19.08
N GLU A 84 -3.97 -0.36 20.20
CA GLU A 84 -3.24 0.41 21.21
C GLU A 84 -1.89 0.88 20.66
N ILE A 85 -1.14 -0.03 20.03
CA ILE A 85 0.15 0.26 19.38
C ILE A 85 -0.06 1.21 18.20
N LYS A 86 -1.14 1.04 17.43
CA LYS A 86 -1.48 1.96 16.33
C LYS A 86 -1.71 3.39 16.84
N GLN A 87 -2.45 3.55 17.94
CA GLN A 87 -2.68 4.87 18.54
C GLN A 87 -1.41 5.46 19.17
N GLU A 88 -0.57 4.62 19.78
CA GLU A 88 0.76 5.03 20.27
C GLU A 88 1.60 5.57 19.12
N TRP A 89 1.72 4.82 18.01
CA TRP A 89 2.42 5.23 16.80
C TRP A 89 1.92 6.58 16.28
N ALA A 90 0.61 6.73 16.10
CA ALA A 90 0.01 8.00 15.62
C ALA A 90 0.36 9.19 16.53
N SER A 91 0.50 8.96 17.84
CA SER A 91 0.82 10.00 18.82
C SER A 91 2.28 10.46 18.81
N GLU A 92 3.19 9.61 18.34
CA GLU A 92 4.62 9.92 18.25
C GLU A 92 4.98 10.70 16.98
N ILE A 93 4.16 10.57 15.93
CA ILE A 93 4.36 11.26 14.66
C ILE A 93 3.83 12.69 14.71
N GLN A 94 4.68 13.65 14.33
CA GLN A 94 4.26 15.05 14.22
C GLN A 94 3.46 15.26 12.93
N GLY A 95 2.16 15.52 13.06
CA GLY A 95 1.29 15.87 11.94
C GLY A 95 0.42 14.69 11.51
N VAL A 96 0.44 14.37 10.21
CA VAL A 96 -0.33 13.26 9.64
C VAL A 96 0.46 11.97 9.81
N SER A 97 -0.19 10.89 10.23
CA SER A 97 0.44 9.57 10.37
C SER A 97 -0.21 8.52 9.47
N CYS A 98 0.56 7.52 9.07
CA CYS A 98 0.03 6.31 8.43
C CYS A 98 -0.86 5.47 9.38
N ALA A 99 -0.77 5.71 10.69
CA ALA A 99 -1.61 5.09 11.71
C ALA A 99 -2.96 5.82 11.90
N ASP A 100 -3.19 6.95 11.23
CA ASP A 100 -4.48 7.63 11.27
C ASP A 100 -5.61 6.75 10.69
N LYS A 101 -6.82 6.99 11.18
CA LYS A 101 -8.04 6.20 10.93
C LYS A 101 -8.29 5.76 9.48
N ASP A 102 -8.04 6.64 8.52
CA ASP A 102 -8.41 6.43 7.11
C ASP A 102 -7.23 5.95 6.23
N TRP A 103 -6.13 5.50 6.86
CA TRP A 103 -4.94 4.98 6.20
C TRP A 103 -4.84 3.47 6.32
N LEU A 104 -4.51 2.81 5.20
CA LEU A 104 -4.34 1.36 5.15
C LEU A 104 -3.08 0.98 4.36
N CYS A 105 -2.41 -0.09 4.78
CA CYS A 105 -1.20 -0.61 4.15
C CYS A 105 -1.52 -1.28 2.81
N VAL A 106 -1.10 -0.65 1.71
CA VAL A 106 -1.36 -1.12 0.34
C VAL A 106 -0.18 -1.86 -0.27
N CYS A 107 1.02 -1.65 0.25
CA CYS A 107 2.24 -2.24 -0.30
C CYS A 107 3.30 -2.48 0.78
N GLY A 108 4.19 -3.45 0.56
CA GLY A 108 5.41 -3.64 1.33
C GLY A 108 6.62 -3.82 0.43
N TYR A 109 7.80 -3.37 0.87
CA TYR A 109 9.09 -3.60 0.20
C TYR A 109 9.89 -4.74 0.84
N SER A 110 9.81 -4.82 2.17
CA SER A 110 10.53 -5.78 3.00
C SER A 110 9.70 -6.10 4.25
N GLU A 111 10.25 -6.92 5.15
CA GLU A 111 9.61 -7.27 6.42
C GLU A 111 9.29 -6.05 7.32
N TYR A 112 9.96 -4.92 7.14
CA TYR A 112 9.80 -3.75 8.02
C TYR A 112 9.38 -2.47 7.28
N ASP A 113 9.21 -2.54 5.96
CA ASP A 113 9.05 -1.38 5.09
C ASP A 113 7.73 -1.45 4.32
N TYR A 114 6.84 -0.47 4.58
CA TYR A 114 5.44 -0.48 4.18
C TYR A 114 4.99 0.85 3.60
N ILE A 115 4.03 0.79 2.67
CA ILE A 115 3.37 1.96 2.10
C ILE A 115 1.90 1.93 2.49
N PHE A 116 1.46 3.01 3.11
CA PHE A 116 0.07 3.25 3.45
C PHE A 116 -0.54 4.26 2.48
N MET A 117 -1.83 4.10 2.19
CA MET A 117 -2.59 5.03 1.37
C MET A 117 -3.81 5.51 2.14
N ASN A 118 -4.18 6.78 1.94
CA ASN A 118 -5.42 7.32 2.50
C ASN A 118 -6.63 7.02 1.60
N PHE A 119 -7.70 6.51 2.20
CA PHE A 119 -8.91 6.04 1.52
C PHE A 119 -10.15 6.92 1.80
N ASP A 120 -10.03 8.06 2.47
CA ASP A 120 -11.14 8.98 2.70
C ASP A 120 -11.36 9.90 1.48
N LYS A 121 -12.42 9.65 0.70
CA LYS A 121 -12.69 10.39 -0.54
C LYS A 121 -12.98 11.89 -0.35
N GLU A 122 -13.33 12.31 0.87
CA GLU A 122 -13.59 13.72 1.18
C GLU A 122 -12.36 14.43 1.76
N SER A 123 -11.30 13.67 2.06
CA SER A 123 -10.03 14.21 2.53
C SER A 123 -9.24 14.84 1.38
N SER A 124 -8.55 15.95 1.68
CA SER A 124 -7.53 16.51 0.76
C SER A 124 -6.35 15.58 0.53
N LEU A 125 -6.25 14.49 1.31
CA LEU A 125 -5.18 13.49 1.23
C LEU A 125 -5.64 12.22 0.50
N PHE A 126 -6.83 12.16 -0.09
CA PHE A 126 -7.33 10.97 -0.78
C PHE A 126 -6.34 10.46 -1.84
N GLY A 127 -5.85 9.22 -1.68
CA GLY A 127 -4.84 8.64 -2.57
C GLY A 127 -3.39 9.10 -2.32
N ALA A 128 -3.14 9.95 -1.31
CA ALA A 128 -1.78 10.20 -0.80
C ALA A 128 -1.20 8.91 -0.24
N THR A 129 0.13 8.80 -0.25
CA THR A 129 0.83 7.68 0.37
C THR A 129 1.88 8.12 1.38
N ARG A 130 2.10 7.27 2.38
CA ARG A 130 3.12 7.42 3.42
C ARG A 130 3.96 6.16 3.50
N HIS A 131 5.25 6.35 3.69
CA HIS A 131 6.24 5.29 3.84
C HIS A 131 6.53 5.10 5.32
N MET A 132 6.41 3.86 5.78
CA MET A 132 6.61 3.48 7.16
C MET A 132 7.72 2.44 7.26
N VAL A 133 8.70 2.69 8.14
CA VAL A 133 9.69 1.70 8.55
C VAL A 133 9.52 1.40 10.04
N ASN A 134 8.81 0.32 10.36
CA ASN A 134 8.31 0.10 11.72
C ASN A 134 9.42 -0.12 12.76
N ASN A 135 10.52 -0.77 12.38
CA ASN A 135 11.67 -1.01 13.26
C ASN A 135 12.59 0.21 13.44
N CYS A 136 12.35 1.30 12.70
CA CYS A 136 13.12 2.55 12.75
C CYS A 136 12.28 3.74 13.22
N ASN A 137 11.04 3.52 13.68
CA ASN A 137 10.09 4.58 14.04
C ASN A 137 9.98 5.69 12.98
N THR A 138 9.89 5.28 11.70
CA THR A 138 9.84 6.22 10.57
C THR A 138 8.46 6.18 9.93
N ASP A 139 7.88 7.36 9.72
CA ASP A 139 6.60 7.57 9.05
C ASP A 139 6.69 8.90 8.27
N GLU A 140 6.88 8.82 6.96
CA GLU A 140 7.16 9.96 6.09
C GLU A 140 6.18 10.05 4.91
N GLU A 141 5.96 11.25 4.39
CA GLU A 141 5.21 11.43 3.14
C GLU A 141 5.96 10.81 1.97
N LEU A 142 5.32 9.92 1.21
CA LEU A 142 5.90 9.30 0.03
C LEU A 142 5.38 9.95 -1.26
N THR A 143 4.06 10.08 -1.39
CA THR A 143 3.44 10.79 -2.52
C THR A 143 2.24 11.61 -2.09
N ALA A 144 2.17 12.87 -2.52
CA ALA A 144 0.94 13.64 -2.47
C ALA A 144 -0.16 13.05 -3.38
N PRO A 145 -1.44 13.35 -3.15
CA PRO A 145 -2.53 13.03 -4.08
C PRO A 145 -2.31 13.60 -5.48
N PRO A 146 -2.94 13.03 -6.53
CA PRO A 146 -3.81 11.85 -6.52
C PRO A 146 -3.04 10.51 -6.49
N ALA A 147 -3.76 9.39 -6.40
CA ALA A 147 -3.17 8.04 -6.40
C ALA A 147 -2.34 7.72 -7.67
N SER A 148 -2.53 8.43 -8.78
CA SER A 148 -1.64 8.33 -9.95
C SER A 148 -0.19 8.71 -9.64
N ASN A 149 0.08 9.54 -8.62
CA ASN A 149 1.45 9.81 -8.18
C ASN A 149 2.09 8.57 -7.55
N PHE A 150 1.31 7.77 -6.82
CA PHE A 150 1.75 6.46 -6.33
C PHE A 150 2.02 5.50 -7.48
N ILE A 151 1.14 5.42 -8.48
CA ILE A 151 1.40 4.58 -9.66
C ILE A 151 2.68 5.00 -10.39
N ALA A 152 2.89 6.30 -10.58
CA ALA A 152 4.12 6.83 -11.18
C ALA A 152 5.36 6.53 -10.31
N TYR A 153 5.21 6.53 -8.97
CA TYR A 153 6.26 6.11 -8.05
C TYR A 153 6.62 4.63 -8.28
N VAL A 154 5.61 3.73 -8.33
CA VAL A 154 5.80 2.30 -8.59
C VAL A 154 6.54 2.09 -9.90
N GLU A 155 6.12 2.77 -10.97
CA GLU A 155 6.77 2.67 -12.28
C GLU A 155 8.24 3.10 -12.24
N ARG A 156 8.54 4.25 -11.62
CA ARG A 156 9.92 4.71 -11.45
C ARG A 156 10.75 3.75 -10.60
N TYR A 157 10.17 3.18 -9.55
CA TYR A 157 10.84 2.19 -8.71
C TYR A 157 11.23 0.97 -9.56
N LEU A 158 10.30 0.45 -10.36
CA LEU A 158 10.53 -0.70 -11.24
C LEU A 158 11.52 -0.42 -12.38
N GLU A 159 11.58 0.82 -12.89
CA GLU A 159 12.53 1.26 -13.92
C GLU A 159 13.96 1.38 -13.38
N ASN A 160 14.13 1.89 -12.16
CA ASN A 160 15.43 2.09 -11.54
C ASN A 160 15.93 0.86 -10.78
N TRP A 161 15.08 -0.16 -10.61
CA TRP A 161 15.49 -1.41 -9.97
C TRP A 161 16.54 -2.13 -10.82
N ASN A 162 17.78 -2.14 -10.33
CA ASN A 162 18.91 -2.87 -10.88
C ASN A 162 19.24 -4.04 -9.94
N GLU A 163 19.26 -5.26 -10.48
CA GLU A 163 19.55 -6.51 -9.75
C GLU A 163 20.95 -6.52 -9.09
N ASP A 164 21.85 -5.61 -9.47
CA ASP A 164 23.27 -5.63 -9.09
C ASP A 164 23.61 -4.88 -7.77
N GLU A 165 22.67 -4.17 -7.14
CA GLU A 165 22.96 -3.38 -5.92
C GLU A 165 22.86 -4.18 -4.59
N GLU A 166 22.32 -5.42 -4.59
CA GLU A 166 22.22 -6.23 -3.36
C GLU A 166 23.41 -7.15 -3.07
N ILE A 167 24.42 -7.25 -3.94
CA ILE A 167 25.64 -8.07 -3.67
C ILE A 167 26.70 -7.27 -2.86
N SER A 168 26.40 -6.04 -2.42
CA SER A 168 27.41 -5.11 -1.88
C SER A 168 27.18 -4.57 -0.46
N THR A 169 26.38 -5.21 0.38
CA THR A 169 26.31 -4.90 1.83
C THR A 169 26.31 -6.14 2.69
#